data_AF-A0A2J6XK48-F1
#
_entry.id   AF-A0A2J6XK48-F1
#
_cell.length_a   1.000
_cell.length_b   1.000
_cell.length_c   1.000
_cell.angle_alpha   90.00
_cell.angle_beta   90.00
_cell.angle_gamma   90.00
#
_symmetry.space_group_name_H-M   'P 1'
#
loop_
_entity.id
_entity.type
_entity.pdbx_description
1 polymer ?
#
loop_
_entity_poly.entity_id
_entity_poly.type
_entity_poly.pdbx_seq_one_letter_code
_entity_poly.pdbx_strand_id
1 'polypeptide(L)'
;MIKLKMPPKIKILEAAGAIADGRITIEKANDETIIAKVISSERDKTYKVIIKKANDDYIVYSDDNGTKLRGYIGYPIISVMMLTGLLSRDQNVEDALKEIEWRKLNETYKKYYVVEEIVLKKAEPKLPRSYILDFRNNILNELEKIKVFYDENLSSLA
;
A
#
# COMPACT_ATOMS: atom_id res chain seq x y z
N MET A 1 12.88 11.88 12.33
CA MET A 1 12.57 11.06 11.13
C MET A 1 13.13 9.66 11.31
N ILE A 2 12.36 8.62 11.00
CA ILE A 2 12.78 7.22 11.13
C ILE A 2 12.70 6.56 9.75
N LYS A 3 13.77 5.91 9.29
CA LYS A 3 13.71 5.16 8.03
C LYS A 3 12.75 3.97 8.17
N LEU A 4 11.75 3.88 7.30
CA LEU A 4 10.83 2.75 7.27
C LEU A 4 11.49 1.53 6.65
N LYS A 5 11.15 0.36 7.16
CA LYS A 5 11.55 -0.94 6.63
C LYS A 5 10.73 -1.28 5.37
N MET A 6 11.26 -2.21 4.57
CA MET A 6 10.49 -2.80 3.49
C MET A 6 9.19 -3.45 4.01
N PRO A 7 8.09 -3.35 3.25
CA PRO A 7 6.82 -3.97 3.63
C PRO A 7 6.90 -5.49 3.62
N PRO A 8 6.05 -6.19 4.40
CA PRO A 8 5.69 -7.56 4.08
C PRO A 8 5.19 -7.65 2.63
N LYS A 9 5.67 -8.61 1.84
CA LYS A 9 5.42 -8.70 0.38
C LYS A 9 3.93 -8.63 0.02
N ILE A 10 3.08 -9.24 0.84
CA ILE A 10 1.63 -9.25 0.64
C ILE A 10 1.00 -7.84 0.67
N LYS A 11 1.64 -6.86 1.33
CA LYS A 11 1.13 -5.48 1.41
C LYS A 11 1.14 -4.77 0.07
N ILE A 12 1.95 -5.23 -0.89
CA ILE A 12 1.88 -4.75 -2.28
C ILE A 12 0.54 -5.15 -2.91
N LEU A 13 0.12 -6.41 -2.72
CA LEU A 13 -1.14 -6.93 -3.25
C LEU A 13 -2.34 -6.27 -2.55
N GLU A 14 -2.24 -6.02 -1.24
CA GLU A 14 -3.27 -5.30 -0.47
C GLU A 14 -3.45 -3.85 -0.95
N ALA A 15 -2.35 -3.19 -1.34
CA ALA A 15 -2.39 -1.85 -1.94
C ALA A 15 -3.07 -1.86 -3.31
N ALA A 16 -2.73 -2.81 -4.18
CA ALA A 16 -3.37 -2.96 -5.50
C ALA A 16 -4.88 -3.24 -5.36
N GLY A 17 -5.28 -4.15 -4.47
CA GLY A 17 -6.70 -4.39 -4.19
C GLY A 17 -7.42 -3.15 -3.65
N ALA A 18 -6.76 -2.31 -2.87
CA ALA A 18 -7.34 -1.05 -2.39
C ALA A 18 -7.67 -0.06 -3.50
N ILE A 19 -6.83 -0.01 -4.53
CA ILE A 19 -7.05 0.82 -5.71
C ILE A 19 -8.27 0.30 -6.48
N ALA A 20 -8.35 -1.01 -6.73
CA ALA A 20 -9.46 -1.64 -7.44
C ALA A 20 -10.82 -1.48 -6.72
N ASP A 21 -10.80 -1.44 -5.38
CA ASP A 21 -11.98 -1.23 -4.54
C ASP A 21 -12.41 0.25 -4.44
N GLY A 22 -11.66 1.17 -5.08
CA GLY A 22 -11.91 2.62 -4.99
C GLY A 22 -11.75 3.15 -3.56
N ARG A 23 -10.82 2.61 -2.77
CA ARG A 23 -10.65 2.94 -1.35
C ARG A 23 -9.70 4.11 -1.08
N ILE A 24 -9.15 4.75 -2.12
CA ILE A 24 -8.21 5.86 -2.00
C ILE A 24 -8.86 7.15 -2.51
N THR A 25 -8.83 8.20 -1.69
CA THR A 25 -9.20 9.56 -2.07
C THR A 25 -7.97 10.45 -1.98
N ILE A 26 -7.53 11.01 -3.10
CA ILE A 26 -6.48 12.04 -3.12
C ILE A 26 -7.14 13.39 -2.79
N GLU A 27 -6.78 13.99 -1.66
CA GLU A 27 -7.32 15.28 -1.22
C GLU A 27 -6.51 16.44 -1.79
N LYS A 28 -5.19 16.23 -1.94
CA LYS A 28 -4.26 17.20 -2.53
C LYS A 28 -3.10 16.46 -3.18
N ALA A 29 -2.70 16.88 -4.37
CA ALA A 29 -1.47 16.41 -5.01
C ALA A 29 -0.83 17.56 -5.78
N ASN A 30 0.43 17.85 -5.47
CA ASN A 30 1.30 18.71 -6.24
C ASN A 30 2.71 18.10 -6.28
N ASP A 31 3.65 18.78 -6.96
CA ASP A 31 5.00 18.26 -7.19
C ASP A 31 5.80 17.95 -5.92
N GLU A 32 5.43 18.56 -4.78
CA GLU A 32 6.13 18.42 -3.51
C GLU A 32 5.39 17.56 -2.49
N THR A 33 4.05 17.58 -2.49
CA THR A 33 3.22 17.03 -1.40
C THR A 33 1.96 16.38 -1.94
N ILE A 34 1.69 15.17 -1.46
CA ILE A 34 0.44 14.43 -1.64
C ILE A 34 -0.21 14.24 -0.27
N ILE A 35 -1.51 14.47 -0.19
CA ILE A 35 -2.37 14.21 0.96
C ILE A 35 -3.53 13.35 0.48
N ALA A 36 -3.76 12.23 1.16
CA ALA A 36 -4.78 11.27 0.78
C ALA A 36 -5.42 10.61 2.00
N LYS A 37 -6.62 10.06 1.78
CA LYS A 37 -7.31 9.17 2.70
C LYS A 37 -7.42 7.78 2.08
N VAL A 38 -7.17 6.76 2.88
CA VAL A 38 -7.28 5.36 2.48
C VAL A 38 -8.22 4.63 3.41
N ILE A 39 -9.29 4.06 2.87
CA ILE A 39 -10.32 3.34 3.64
C ILE A 39 -9.88 1.87 3.81
N SER A 40 -10.09 1.29 4.99
CA SER A 40 -9.84 -0.13 5.28
C SER A 40 -10.71 -1.06 4.41
N SER A 41 -10.34 -2.35 4.28
CA SER A 41 -11.14 -3.31 3.51
C SER A 41 -12.57 -3.45 4.02
N GLU A 42 -12.79 -3.35 5.34
CA GLU A 42 -14.12 -3.39 5.98
C GLU A 42 -14.83 -2.04 6.01
N ARG A 43 -14.21 -0.99 5.46
CA ARG A 43 -14.73 0.39 5.42
C ARG A 43 -15.06 1.00 6.79
N ASP A 44 -14.46 0.49 7.85
CA ASP A 44 -14.68 0.91 9.23
C ASP A 44 -13.58 1.84 9.79
N LYS A 45 -12.48 2.00 9.03
CA LYS A 45 -11.37 2.89 9.36
C LYS A 45 -10.93 3.66 8.12
N THR A 46 -10.49 4.89 8.34
CA THR A 46 -9.89 5.74 7.32
C THR A 46 -8.52 6.15 7.81
N TYR A 47 -7.50 5.82 7.03
CA TYR A 47 -6.12 6.17 7.30
C TYR A 47 -5.75 7.47 6.59
N LYS A 48 -5.09 8.38 7.28
CA LYS A 48 -4.48 9.56 6.66
C LYS A 48 -3.12 9.20 6.10
N VAL A 49 -2.82 9.62 4.88
CA VAL A 49 -1.51 9.46 4.25
C VAL A 49 -1.02 10.81 3.76
N ILE A 50 0.22 11.15 4.12
CA ILE A 50 0.93 12.31 3.58
C ILE A 50 2.26 11.83 3.03
N ILE A 51 2.60 12.29 1.83
CA ILE A 51 3.88 12.01 1.19
C ILE A 51 4.48 13.34 0.75
N LYS A 52 5.67 13.66 1.25
CA LYS A 52 6.46 14.81 0.81
C LYS A 52 7.70 14.32 0.07
N LYS A 53 7.97 14.91 -1.08
CA LYS A 53 9.20 14.68 -1.83
C LYS A 53 10.38 15.35 -1.11
N ALA A 54 11.49 14.64 -1.00
CA ALA A 54 12.73 15.13 -0.42
C ALA A 54 13.91 14.67 -1.30
N ASN A 55 14.25 15.46 -2.32
CA ASN A 55 15.17 15.06 -3.40
C ASN A 55 14.67 13.78 -4.10
N ASP A 56 15.47 12.70 -4.07
CA ASP A 56 15.14 11.37 -4.60
C ASP A 56 14.44 10.46 -3.59
N ASP A 57 14.28 10.92 -2.35
CA ASP A 57 13.69 10.18 -1.22
C ASP A 57 12.33 10.79 -0.82
N TYR A 58 11.61 10.14 0.10
CA TYR A 58 10.29 10.58 0.57
C TYR A 58 10.22 10.67 2.10
N ILE A 59 9.55 11.71 2.59
CA ILE A 59 9.15 11.84 3.99
C ILE A 59 7.63 11.63 4.05
N VAL A 60 7.18 10.68 4.85
CA VAL A 60 5.79 10.22 4.86
C VAL A 60 5.20 10.23 6.26
N TYR A 61 3.87 10.30 6.28
CA TYR A 61 3.07 10.00 7.45
C TYR A 61 1.95 9.05 7.06
N SER A 62 1.70 8.07 7.93
CA SER A 62 0.47 7.30 7.95
C SER A 62 0.15 6.88 9.38
N ASP A 63 -1.13 6.96 9.74
CA ASP A 63 -1.68 6.48 11.00
C ASP A 63 -2.01 4.98 10.98
N ASP A 64 -1.73 4.26 9.89
CA ASP A 64 -1.82 2.81 9.83
C ASP A 64 -0.87 2.15 10.83
N ASN A 65 -1.36 1.12 11.53
CA ASN A 65 -0.60 0.40 12.54
C ASN A 65 0.66 -0.28 11.99
N GLY A 66 0.66 -0.71 10.72
CA GLY A 66 1.85 -1.24 10.06
C GLY A 66 2.97 -0.20 9.99
N THR A 67 2.62 1.02 9.61
CA THR A 67 3.56 2.14 9.59
C THR A 67 3.93 2.58 11.01
N LYS A 68 2.93 2.95 11.82
CA LYS A 68 3.14 3.62 13.11
C LYS A 68 3.70 2.71 14.21
N LEU A 69 3.28 1.44 14.26
CA LEU A 69 3.70 0.51 15.32
C LEU A 69 4.76 -0.49 14.87
N ARG A 70 4.79 -0.86 13.57
CA ARG A 70 5.75 -1.86 13.05
C ARG A 70 6.91 -1.24 12.27
N GLY A 71 6.79 0.02 11.84
CA GLY A 71 7.88 0.77 11.22
C GLY A 71 8.24 0.28 9.81
N TYR A 72 7.27 -0.19 9.04
CA TYR A 72 7.44 -0.52 7.61
C TYR A 72 6.55 0.36 6.73
N ILE A 73 6.81 0.41 5.42
CA ILE A 73 5.99 1.14 4.45
C ILE A 73 4.61 0.47 4.33
N GLY A 74 3.58 1.00 5.00
CA GLY A 74 2.23 0.41 5.02
C GLY A 74 1.54 0.39 3.66
N TYR A 75 0.58 -0.52 3.45
CA TYR A 75 -0.22 -0.57 2.21
C TYR A 75 -0.91 0.76 1.87
N PRO A 76 -1.35 1.61 2.83
CA PRO A 76 -1.94 2.90 2.48
C PRO A 76 -0.93 3.79 1.74
N ILE A 77 0.30 3.86 2.23
CA ILE A 77 1.39 4.62 1.57
C ILE A 77 1.62 4.07 0.16
N ILE A 78 1.76 2.75 0.02
CA ILE A 78 2.01 2.09 -1.26
C ILE A 78 0.88 2.36 -2.26
N SER A 79 -0.38 2.27 -1.83
CA SER A 79 -1.53 2.53 -2.69
C SER A 79 -1.59 3.98 -3.19
N VAL A 80 -1.20 4.95 -2.35
CA VAL A 80 -1.13 6.37 -2.73
C VAL A 80 0.04 6.60 -3.68
N MET A 81 1.21 6.01 -3.43
CA MET A 81 2.35 6.09 -4.34
C MET A 81 2.03 5.51 -5.72
N MET A 82 1.37 4.35 -5.77
CA MET A 82 0.87 3.76 -7.02
C MET A 82 -0.10 4.70 -7.74
N LEU A 83 -1.14 5.18 -7.04
CA LEU A 83 -2.20 5.98 -7.66
C LEU A 83 -1.71 7.36 -8.15
N THR A 84 -0.62 7.87 -7.56
CA THR A 84 0.01 9.15 -7.95
C THR A 84 1.20 8.97 -8.91
N GLY A 85 1.47 7.75 -9.38
CA GLY A 85 2.51 7.47 -10.36
C GLY A 85 3.95 7.45 -9.80
N LEU A 86 4.12 7.43 -8.47
CA LEU A 86 5.41 7.25 -7.82
C LEU A 86 5.88 5.78 -7.82
N LEU A 87 4.93 4.85 -7.97
CA LEU A 87 5.17 3.42 -8.19
C LEU A 87 4.34 2.95 -9.39
N SER A 88 4.82 1.92 -10.08
CA SER A 88 4.12 1.34 -11.21
C SER A 88 2.75 0.74 -10.79
N ARG A 89 1.83 0.69 -11.74
CA ARG A 89 0.51 0.08 -11.60
C ARG A 89 0.30 -0.98 -12.67
N ASP A 90 -0.54 -1.96 -12.33
CA ASP A 90 -1.03 -2.95 -13.28
C ASP A 90 -2.53 -3.18 -13.03
N GLN A 91 -3.35 -2.64 -13.92
CA GLN A 91 -4.80 -2.70 -13.78
C GLN A 91 -5.33 -4.15 -13.78
N ASN A 92 -4.68 -5.08 -14.51
CA ASN A 92 -5.11 -6.48 -14.52
C ASN A 92 -4.90 -7.12 -13.15
N VAL A 93 -3.77 -6.81 -12.48
CA VAL A 93 -3.50 -7.30 -11.13
C VAL A 93 -4.44 -6.65 -10.11
N GLU A 94 -4.67 -5.34 -10.21
CA GLU A 94 -5.64 -4.63 -9.38
C GLU A 94 -7.03 -5.26 -9.48
N ASP A 95 -7.56 -5.44 -10.69
CA ASP A 95 -8.89 -6.03 -10.93
C ASP A 95 -8.98 -7.50 -10.47
N ALA A 96 -7.87 -8.25 -10.58
CA ALA A 96 -7.79 -9.60 -10.06
C ALA A 96 -7.92 -9.67 -8.53
N LEU A 97 -7.47 -8.60 -7.83
CA LEU A 97 -7.43 -8.47 -6.37
C LEU A 97 -8.59 -7.65 -5.78
N LYS A 98 -9.57 -7.27 -6.60
CA LYS A 98 -10.79 -6.57 -6.18
C LYS A 98 -11.63 -7.41 -5.21
N GLU A 99 -12.26 -6.76 -4.24
CA GLU A 99 -13.19 -7.34 -3.25
C GLU A 99 -12.60 -8.43 -2.33
N ILE A 100 -11.29 -8.36 -2.06
CA ILE A 100 -10.64 -9.22 -1.07
C ILE A 100 -10.87 -8.67 0.34
N GLU A 101 -11.46 -9.48 1.22
CA GLU A 101 -11.67 -9.20 2.66
C GLU A 101 -10.33 -9.25 3.46
N TRP A 102 -9.39 -8.36 3.14
CA TRP A 102 -8.01 -8.37 3.65
C TRP A 102 -7.92 -8.41 5.18
N ARG A 103 -8.69 -7.55 5.87
CA ARG A 103 -8.67 -7.48 7.33
C ARG A 103 -9.14 -8.79 7.96
N LYS A 104 -10.28 -9.32 7.51
CA LYS A 104 -10.83 -10.59 7.99
C LYS A 104 -9.85 -11.74 7.79
N LEU A 105 -9.21 -11.83 6.63
CA LEU A 105 -8.17 -12.85 6.37
C LEU A 105 -6.96 -12.68 7.31
N ASN A 106 -6.47 -11.45 7.47
CA ASN A 106 -5.33 -11.14 8.35
C ASN A 106 -5.64 -11.46 9.83
N GLU A 107 -6.83 -11.12 10.32
CA GLU A 107 -7.25 -11.38 11.71
C GLU A 107 -7.52 -12.86 11.97
N THR A 108 -8.07 -13.58 10.99
CA THR A 108 -8.37 -15.02 11.08
C THR A 108 -7.09 -15.84 11.11
N TYR A 109 -6.19 -15.64 10.14
CA TYR A 109 -5.04 -16.52 9.95
C TYR A 109 -3.78 -16.04 10.67
N LYS A 110 -3.63 -14.72 10.89
CA LYS A 110 -2.49 -14.08 11.59
C LYS A 110 -1.11 -14.47 11.03
N LYS A 111 -1.07 -14.99 9.80
CA LYS A 111 0.12 -15.52 9.12
C LYS A 111 0.08 -15.08 7.67
N TYR A 112 0.98 -14.15 7.29
CA TYR A 112 0.95 -13.56 5.95
C TYR A 112 1.10 -14.58 4.83
N TYR A 113 1.92 -15.63 4.99
CA TYR A 113 2.04 -16.66 3.95
C TYR A 113 0.71 -17.38 3.70
N VAL A 114 -0.09 -17.65 4.74
CA VAL A 114 -1.41 -18.29 4.58
C VAL A 114 -2.38 -17.35 3.86
N VAL A 115 -2.38 -16.07 4.24
CA VAL A 115 -3.25 -15.07 3.59
C VAL A 115 -2.85 -14.88 2.13
N GLU A 116 -1.55 -14.80 1.83
CA GLU A 116 -1.04 -14.65 0.47
C GLU A 116 -1.47 -15.84 -0.41
N GLU A 117 -1.34 -17.07 0.09
CA GLU A 117 -1.81 -18.28 -0.61
C GLU A 117 -3.32 -18.22 -0.92
N ILE A 118 -4.14 -17.78 0.03
CA ILE A 118 -5.60 -17.66 -0.16
C ILE A 118 -5.92 -16.60 -1.21
N VAL A 119 -5.26 -15.45 -1.13
CA VAL A 119 -5.48 -14.35 -2.08
C VAL A 119 -5.06 -14.73 -3.48
N LEU A 120 -3.89 -15.37 -3.64
CA LEU A 120 -3.43 -15.85 -4.95
C LEU A 120 -4.40 -16.86 -5.55
N LYS A 121 -4.90 -17.82 -4.77
CA LYS A 121 -5.92 -18.78 -5.23
C LYS A 121 -7.23 -18.10 -5.65
N LYS A 122 -7.63 -17.02 -4.98
CA LYS A 122 -8.82 -16.23 -5.37
C LYS A 122 -8.62 -15.44 -6.66
N ALA A 123 -7.40 -14.98 -6.92
CA ALA A 123 -7.06 -14.17 -8.08
C ALA A 123 -6.70 -15.00 -9.32
N GLU A 124 -6.17 -16.22 -9.14
CA GLU A 124 -5.75 -17.16 -10.20
C GLU A 124 -6.78 -17.39 -11.32
N PRO A 125 -8.10 -17.48 -11.06
CA PRO A 125 -9.10 -17.61 -12.12
C PRO A 125 -9.16 -16.40 -13.07
N LYS A 126 -8.67 -15.23 -12.64
CA LYS A 126 -8.69 -13.99 -13.42
C LYS A 126 -7.33 -13.68 -14.05
N LEU A 127 -6.23 -14.02 -13.36
CA LEU A 127 -4.88 -13.69 -13.80
C LEU A 127 -3.88 -14.75 -13.30
N PRO A 128 -2.93 -15.21 -14.13
CA PRO A 128 -1.96 -16.21 -13.71
C PRO A 128 -1.18 -15.80 -12.47
N ARG A 129 -0.98 -16.75 -11.56
CA ARG A 129 -0.24 -16.54 -10.30
C ARG A 129 1.13 -15.92 -10.53
N SER A 130 1.88 -16.41 -11.52
CA SER A 130 3.22 -15.90 -11.85
C SER A 130 3.18 -14.42 -12.18
N TYR A 131 2.20 -13.98 -12.98
CA TYR A 131 2.02 -12.58 -13.34
C TYR A 131 1.78 -11.69 -12.10
N ILE A 132 0.93 -12.12 -11.18
CA ILE A 132 0.66 -11.39 -9.93
C ILE A 132 1.93 -11.29 -9.07
N LEU A 133 2.71 -12.38 -9.01
CA LEU A 133 3.95 -12.43 -8.25
C LEU A 133 5.06 -11.56 -8.88
N ASP A 134 5.13 -11.51 -10.21
CA ASP A 134 6.08 -10.68 -10.95
C ASP A 134 5.79 -9.19 -10.70
N PHE A 135 4.52 -8.78 -10.79
CA PHE A 135 4.10 -7.43 -10.39
C PHE A 135 4.54 -7.11 -8.95
N ARG A 136 4.22 -8.00 -8.00
CA ARG A 136 4.59 -7.83 -6.58
C ARG A 136 6.10 -7.62 -6.41
N ASN A 137 6.91 -8.42 -7.09
CA ASN A 137 8.37 -8.34 -7.01
C ASN A 137 8.91 -7.08 -7.68
N ASN A 138 8.33 -6.65 -8.81
CA ASN A 138 8.70 -5.41 -9.49
C ASN A 138 8.50 -4.19 -8.59
N ILE A 139 7.35 -4.10 -7.90
CA ILE A 139 7.10 -3.00 -6.96
C ILE A 139 8.04 -3.05 -5.75
N LEU A 140 8.38 -4.25 -5.24
CA LEU A 140 9.40 -4.37 -4.20
C LEU A 140 10.75 -3.83 -4.68
N ASN A 141 11.16 -4.14 -5.91
CA ASN A 141 12.39 -3.62 -6.51
C ASN A 141 12.36 -2.10 -6.73
N GLU A 142 11.20 -1.52 -7.05
CA GLU A 142 11.03 -0.05 -7.12
C GLU A 142 11.17 0.58 -5.73
N LEU A 143 10.52 0.02 -4.72
CA LEU A 143 10.60 0.48 -3.33
C LEU A 143 12.03 0.39 -2.77
N GLU A 144 12.82 -0.59 -3.18
CA GLU A 144 14.24 -0.71 -2.75
C GLU A 144 15.13 0.42 -3.28
N LYS A 145 14.75 1.06 -4.39
CA LYS A 145 15.53 2.14 -5.01
C LYS A 145 15.31 3.51 -4.35
N ILE A 146 14.32 3.62 -3.48
CA ILE A 146 13.96 4.87 -2.79
C ILE A 146 14.10 4.70 -1.28
N LYS A 147 14.40 5.78 -0.55
CA LYS A 147 14.28 5.77 0.91
C LYS A 147 13.01 6.47 1.33
N VAL A 148 12.30 5.84 2.25
CA VAL A 148 11.07 6.37 2.83
C VAL A 148 11.28 6.57 4.32
N PHE A 149 11.06 7.80 4.78
CA PHE A 149 11.24 8.20 6.18
C PHE A 149 9.91 8.60 6.80
N TYR A 150 9.61 8.07 7.98
CA TYR A 150 8.44 8.45 8.75
C TYR A 150 8.70 9.73 9.56
N ASP A 151 7.71 10.64 9.56
CA ASP A 151 7.69 11.84 10.40
C ASP A 151 6.28 12.13 10.94
N GLU A 152 6.08 11.98 12.25
CA GLU A 152 4.80 12.25 12.93
C GLU A 152 4.42 13.75 12.84
N ASN A 153 5.37 14.66 12.67
CA ASN A 153 5.07 16.10 12.57
C ASN A 153 4.20 16.45 11.36
N LEU A 154 4.26 15.63 10.30
CA LEU A 154 3.40 15.79 9.12
C LEU A 154 1.91 15.57 9.43
N SER A 155 1.56 14.88 10.53
CA SER A 155 0.15 14.63 10.91
C SER A 155 -0.70 15.91 10.96
N SER A 156 -0.08 17.02 11.35
CA SER A 156 -0.67 18.36 11.49
C SER A 156 -0.92 19.10 10.17
N LEU A 157 -0.39 18.63 9.03
CA LEU A 157 -0.60 19.26 7.74
C LEU A 157 -2.06 19.07 7.29
N ALA A 158 -2.70 20.17 6.93
CA ALA A 158 -4.05 20.21 6.36
C ALA A 158 -4.03 19.89 4.86
#